data_AF-A0A290MLS9-F1
#
_entry.id   AF-A0A290MLS9-F1
#
_cell.length_a   1.000
_cell.length_b   1.000
_cell.length_c   1.000
_cell.angle_alpha   90.00
_cell.angle_beta   90.00
_cell.angle_gamma   90.00
#
_symmetry.space_group_name_H-M   'P 1'
#
loop_
_entity.id
_entity.type
_entity.pdbx_description
1 polymer ?
#
loop_
_entity_poly.entity_id
_entity_poly.type
_entity_poly.pdbx_seq_one_letter_code
_entity_poly.pdbx_strand_id
1 'polypeptide(L)'
;MKALDKINTLLLCDIAEHLGIEGDVNVGFVRAAIQNGHTWAIEQRYGSDRSESDEERKPVVQKVHDVMHLWTVLEDAYEQLNAAEKAELEVRVPHVSKDVRWGGFDGNNESEYMSVLAFMVGYMDFYPNFRGREHLNSHMPTLETFERMWAAYQPIRDSMPEYPLELDDLTTILSARVHPSRR
;
A
#
# COMPACT_ATOMS: atom_id res chain seq x y z
N MET A 1 17.90 9.57 -9.99
CA MET A 1 18.17 11.02 -10.18
C MET A 1 19.39 11.50 -9.38
N LYS A 2 20.34 12.25 -9.98
CA LYS A 2 21.54 12.75 -9.28
C LYS A 2 21.22 13.95 -8.38
N ALA A 3 22.06 14.23 -7.39
CA ALA A 3 21.83 15.31 -6.41
C ALA A 3 21.66 16.69 -7.08
N LEU A 4 22.47 17.00 -8.10
CA LEU A 4 22.37 18.27 -8.83
C LEU A 4 21.04 18.40 -9.59
N ASP A 5 20.55 17.31 -10.19
CA ASP A 5 19.25 17.29 -10.87
C ASP A 5 18.10 17.59 -9.90
N LYS A 6 18.18 17.06 -8.68
CA LYS A 6 17.22 17.36 -7.60
C LYS A 6 17.19 18.85 -7.28
N ILE A 7 18.36 19.44 -7.05
CA ILE A 7 18.48 20.88 -6.71
C ILE A 7 17.96 21.74 -7.85
N ASN A 8 18.39 21.46 -9.09
CA ASN A 8 17.94 22.21 -10.27
C ASN A 8 16.41 22.14 -10.43
N THR A 9 15.82 20.96 -10.25
CA THR A 9 14.37 20.79 -10.35
C THR A 9 13.62 21.55 -9.26
N LEU A 10 14.14 21.53 -8.02
CA LEU A 10 13.54 22.29 -6.91
C LEU A 10 13.62 23.81 -7.13
N LEU A 11 14.76 24.31 -7.63
CA LEU A 11 14.89 25.73 -7.99
C LEU A 11 13.94 26.14 -9.12
N LEU A 12 13.72 25.26 -10.11
CA LEU A 12 12.73 25.50 -11.16
C LEU A 12 11.30 25.54 -10.61
N CYS A 13 10.96 24.67 -9.65
CA CYS A 13 9.67 24.72 -8.95
C CYS A 13 9.52 26.06 -8.20
N ASP A 14 10.55 26.52 -7.49
CA ASP A 14 10.54 27.82 -6.79
C ASP A 14 10.30 28.99 -7.75
N ILE A 15 10.97 28.98 -8.91
CA ILE A 15 10.80 30.01 -9.95
C ILE A 15 9.39 29.97 -10.54
N ALA A 16 8.87 28.78 -10.87
CA ALA A 16 7.54 28.62 -11.44
C ALA A 16 6.44 29.10 -10.49
N GLU A 17 6.54 28.76 -9.20
CA GLU A 17 5.63 29.23 -8.15
C GLU A 17 5.73 30.75 -7.97
N HIS A 18 6.96 31.29 -7.91
CA HIS A 18 7.18 32.73 -7.74
C HIS A 18 6.63 33.57 -8.91
N LEU A 19 6.73 33.05 -10.13
CA LEU A 19 6.23 33.70 -11.34
C LEU A 19 4.75 33.40 -11.63
N GLY A 20 4.10 32.53 -10.85
CA GLY A 20 2.71 32.12 -11.07
C GLY A 20 2.50 31.38 -12.39
N ILE A 21 3.47 30.58 -12.82
CA ILE A 21 3.39 29.83 -14.07
C ILE A 21 2.43 28.64 -13.88
N GLU A 22 1.30 28.68 -14.57
CA GLU A 22 0.41 27.54 -14.71
C GLU A 22 0.86 26.68 -15.89
N GLY A 23 1.25 25.43 -15.62
CA GLY A 23 1.64 24.47 -16.64
C GLY A 23 1.18 23.06 -16.29
N ASP A 24 1.47 22.10 -17.16
CA ASP A 24 1.02 20.71 -17.01
C ASP A 24 1.70 19.97 -15.84
N VAL A 25 2.81 20.50 -15.33
CA VAL A 25 3.56 19.92 -14.22
C VAL A 25 3.06 20.50 -12.90
N ASN A 26 2.52 19.63 -12.04
CA ASN A 26 2.22 20.00 -10.67
C ASN A 26 3.52 20.13 -9.86
N VAL A 27 3.95 21.37 -9.67
CA VAL A 27 5.18 21.75 -8.93
C VAL A 27 5.17 21.26 -7.48
N GLY A 28 4.02 21.32 -6.79
CA GLY A 28 3.87 20.84 -5.42
C GLY A 28 4.10 19.34 -5.31
N PHE A 29 3.54 18.57 -6.24
CA PHE A 29 3.76 17.12 -6.33
C PHE A 29 5.23 16.78 -6.59
N VAL A 30 5.87 17.43 -7.58
CA VAL A 30 7.28 17.17 -7.92
C VAL A 30 8.19 17.50 -6.74
N ARG A 31 7.96 18.64 -6.08
CA ARG A 31 8.68 19.05 -4.87
C ARG A 31 8.53 18.00 -3.77
N ALA A 32 7.31 17.58 -3.47
CA ALA A 32 7.04 16.57 -2.45
C ALA A 32 7.72 15.24 -2.79
N ALA A 33 7.65 14.78 -4.03
CA ALA A 33 8.31 13.56 -4.48
C ALA A 33 9.84 13.62 -4.30
N ILE A 34 10.47 14.74 -4.65
CA ILE A 34 11.93 14.90 -4.49
C ILE A 34 12.32 14.95 -3.01
N GLN A 35 11.61 15.75 -2.21
CA GLN A 35 11.93 15.97 -0.80
C GLN A 35 11.73 14.71 0.06
N ASN A 36 10.71 13.90 -0.25
CA ASN A 36 10.45 12.64 0.45
C ASN A 36 11.20 11.44 -0.17
N GLY A 37 12.00 11.66 -1.22
CA GLY A 37 12.78 10.60 -1.87
C GLY A 37 11.96 9.62 -2.71
N HIS A 38 10.76 10.02 -3.14
CA HIS A 38 9.83 9.23 -3.95
C HIS A 38 9.88 9.62 -5.43
N THR A 39 11.08 9.66 -6.01
CA THR A 39 11.28 10.02 -7.42
C THR A 39 10.56 9.08 -8.40
N TRP A 40 10.37 7.82 -8.01
CA TRP A 40 9.53 6.85 -8.72
C TRP A 40 8.11 7.37 -9.01
N ALA A 41 7.55 8.21 -8.14
CA ALA A 41 6.19 8.73 -8.32
C ALA A 41 6.12 9.79 -9.43
N ILE A 42 7.23 10.51 -9.68
CA ILE A 42 7.36 11.43 -10.82
C ILE A 42 7.35 10.62 -12.11
N GLU A 43 8.08 9.50 -12.16
CA GLU A 43 8.08 8.61 -13.31
C GLU A 43 6.71 7.99 -13.56
N GLN A 44 6.03 7.51 -12.52
CA GLN A 44 4.67 6.97 -12.68
C GLN A 44 3.67 8.02 -13.18
N ARG A 45 3.81 9.28 -12.77
CA ARG A 45 2.86 10.35 -13.13
C ARG A 45 3.15 11.00 -14.48
N TYR A 46 4.43 11.21 -14.81
CA TYR A 46 4.86 12.00 -15.96
C TYR A 46 5.81 11.26 -16.89
N GLY A 47 6.26 10.06 -16.53
CA GLY A 47 7.15 9.27 -17.36
C GLY A 47 6.47 8.78 -18.63
N SER A 48 7.16 8.90 -19.76
CA SER A 48 6.90 8.04 -20.92
C SER A 48 7.46 6.63 -20.66
N ASP A 49 6.97 5.59 -21.37
CA ASP A 49 7.36 4.16 -21.32
C ASP A 49 8.88 3.80 -21.32
N ARG A 50 9.79 4.78 -21.29
CA ARG A 50 11.25 4.63 -21.45
C ARG A 50 12.08 5.32 -20.36
N SER A 51 11.58 5.48 -19.13
CA SER A 51 12.43 5.98 -18.03
C SER A 51 13.34 4.88 -17.47
N GLU A 52 14.64 5.16 -17.45
CA GLU A 52 15.66 4.40 -16.72
C GLU A 52 15.79 5.00 -15.30
N SER A 53 15.07 4.52 -14.27
CA SER A 53 15.63 4.43 -12.89
C SER A 53 14.69 3.87 -11.79
N ASP A 54 15.30 3.63 -10.61
CA ASP A 54 14.79 3.16 -9.31
C ASP A 54 14.35 1.69 -9.22
N GLU A 55 15.13 0.76 -9.78
CA GLU A 55 14.91 -0.69 -9.62
C GLU A 55 14.84 -1.15 -8.16
N GLU A 56 15.58 -0.54 -7.24
CA GLU A 56 15.55 -0.92 -5.82
C GLU A 56 14.23 -0.54 -5.12
N ARG A 57 13.59 0.56 -5.56
CA ARG A 57 12.30 1.00 -4.99
C ARG A 57 11.12 0.30 -5.63
N LYS A 58 11.25 -0.23 -6.86
CA LYS A 58 10.18 -0.98 -7.54
C LYS A 58 9.65 -2.14 -6.67
N PRO A 59 10.47 -2.99 -6.02
CA PRO A 59 10.00 -4.02 -5.10
C PRO A 59 9.20 -3.49 -3.91
N VAL A 60 9.65 -2.41 -3.26
CA VAL A 60 8.96 -1.83 -2.10
C VAL A 60 7.61 -1.22 -2.51
N VAL A 61 7.60 -0.44 -3.59
CA VAL A 61 6.40 0.16 -4.18
C VAL A 61 5.39 -0.91 -4.56
N GLN A 62 5.84 -1.96 -5.27
CA GLN A 62 4.99 -3.09 -5.64
C GLN A 62 4.44 -3.81 -4.41
N LYS A 63 5.28 -4.06 -3.40
CA LYS A 63 4.84 -4.70 -2.17
C LYS A 63 3.78 -3.87 -1.44
N VAL A 64 3.93 -2.55 -1.37
CA VAL A 64 2.88 -1.67 -0.80
C VAL A 64 1.58 -1.79 -1.60
N HIS A 65 1.65 -1.79 -2.93
CA HIS A 65 0.46 -2.03 -3.75
C HIS A 65 -0.19 -3.38 -3.45
N ASP A 66 0.57 -4.46 -3.40
CA ASP A 66 0.07 -5.81 -3.11
C ASP A 66 -0.60 -5.88 -1.74
N VAL A 67 0.03 -5.29 -0.71
CA VAL A 67 -0.52 -5.24 0.65
C VAL A 67 -1.82 -4.44 0.67
N MET A 68 -1.85 -3.23 0.10
CA MET A 68 -3.06 -2.41 0.09
C MET A 68 -4.19 -3.02 -0.74
N HIS A 69 -3.87 -3.66 -1.86
CA HIS A 69 -4.83 -4.41 -2.66
C HIS A 69 -5.45 -5.52 -1.82
N LEU A 70 -4.62 -6.37 -1.19
CA LEU A 70 -5.09 -7.47 -0.35
C LEU A 70 -6.02 -6.97 0.75
N TRP A 71 -5.62 -5.91 1.47
CA TRP A 71 -6.44 -5.37 2.56
C TRP A 71 -7.71 -4.70 2.10
N THR A 72 -7.72 -4.07 0.93
CA THR A 72 -8.97 -3.56 0.32
C THR A 72 -9.96 -4.70 0.14
N VAL A 73 -9.52 -5.78 -0.52
CA VAL A 73 -10.38 -6.94 -0.79
C VAL A 73 -10.83 -7.63 0.51
N LEU A 74 -9.96 -7.75 1.51
CA LEU A 74 -10.31 -8.35 2.80
C LEU A 74 -11.30 -7.51 3.61
N GLU A 75 -11.08 -6.19 3.70
CA GLU A 75 -11.99 -5.27 4.41
C GLU A 75 -13.35 -5.26 3.73
N ASP A 76 -13.39 -5.13 2.39
CA ASP A 76 -14.64 -5.10 1.61
C ASP A 76 -15.42 -6.41 1.75
N ALA A 77 -14.76 -7.56 1.65
CA ALA A 77 -15.41 -8.86 1.77
C ALA A 77 -15.93 -9.10 3.20
N TYR A 78 -15.16 -8.71 4.23
CA TYR A 78 -15.62 -8.81 5.62
C TYR A 78 -16.83 -7.91 5.90
N GLU A 79 -16.88 -6.72 5.31
CA GLU A 79 -18.04 -5.81 5.45
C GLU A 79 -19.32 -6.42 4.86
N GLN A 80 -19.21 -7.17 3.76
CA GLN A 80 -20.33 -7.84 3.09
C GLN A 80 -20.87 -9.06 3.85
N LEU A 81 -20.08 -9.67 4.74
CA LEU A 81 -20.54 -10.81 5.54
C LEU A 81 -21.70 -10.43 6.47
N ASN A 82 -22.69 -11.32 6.55
CA ASN A 82 -23.78 -11.20 7.50
C ASN A 82 -23.34 -11.57 8.93
N ALA A 83 -24.22 -11.35 9.92
CA ALA A 83 -23.89 -11.58 11.33
C ALA A 83 -23.58 -13.06 11.65
N ALA A 84 -24.24 -14.02 10.97
CA ALA A 84 -23.98 -15.44 11.17
C ALA A 84 -22.61 -15.85 10.59
N GLU A 85 -22.29 -15.35 9.39
CA GLU A 85 -20.99 -15.60 8.75
C GLU A 85 -19.83 -14.97 9.53
N LYS A 86 -20.02 -13.76 10.09
CA LYS A 86 -19.03 -13.13 10.97
C LYS A 86 -18.78 -13.95 12.24
N ALA A 87 -19.84 -14.45 12.88
CA ALA A 87 -19.71 -15.32 14.04
C ALA A 87 -19.03 -16.65 13.68
N GLU A 88 -19.32 -17.20 12.50
CA GLU A 88 -18.65 -18.40 12.00
C GLU A 88 -17.17 -18.16 11.71
N LEU A 89 -16.81 -17.02 11.11
CA LEU A 89 -15.43 -16.63 10.87
C LEU A 89 -14.64 -16.52 12.18
N GLU A 90 -15.23 -15.93 13.23
CA GLU A 90 -14.61 -15.83 14.57
C GLU A 90 -14.32 -17.21 15.18
N VAL A 91 -15.20 -18.19 14.97
CA VAL A 91 -14.98 -19.57 15.44
C VAL A 91 -13.89 -20.26 14.64
N ARG A 92 -13.87 -20.07 13.32
CA ARG A 92 -12.89 -20.68 12.41
C ARG A 92 -11.50 -20.07 12.56
N VAL A 93 -11.40 -18.80 12.93
CA VAL A 93 -10.13 -18.07 13.07
C VAL A 93 -10.05 -17.28 14.39
N PRO A 94 -9.92 -17.97 15.56
CA PRO A 94 -10.11 -17.38 16.90
C PRO A 94 -9.12 -16.27 17.31
N HIS A 95 -8.02 -16.12 16.56
CA HIS A 95 -6.94 -15.17 16.86
C HIS A 95 -6.85 -14.03 15.85
N VAL A 96 -7.67 -14.04 14.81
CA VAL A 96 -7.80 -12.91 13.92
C VAL A 96 -8.84 -11.98 14.54
N SER A 97 -8.49 -10.70 14.61
CA SER A 97 -9.24 -9.66 15.31
C SER A 97 -10.74 -9.71 14.95
N LYS A 98 -11.60 -9.40 15.94
CA LYS A 98 -13.05 -9.19 15.77
C LYS A 98 -13.42 -8.10 14.74
N ASP A 99 -12.41 -7.47 14.15
CA ASP A 99 -12.47 -6.46 13.12
C ASP A 99 -11.36 -6.79 12.11
N VAL A 100 -11.72 -7.22 10.91
CA VAL A 100 -10.74 -7.51 9.84
C VAL A 100 -10.32 -6.19 9.24
N ARG A 101 -9.27 -5.58 9.79
CA ARG A 101 -8.71 -4.32 9.32
C ARG A 101 -7.20 -4.34 9.27
N TRP A 102 -6.67 -3.54 8.33
CA TRP A 102 -5.25 -3.30 8.23
C TRP A 102 -4.73 -2.53 9.46
N GLY A 103 -3.65 -3.05 10.04
CA GLY A 103 -3.09 -2.57 11.32
C GLY A 103 -1.85 -1.71 11.20
N GLY A 104 -1.43 -1.32 10.00
CA GLY A 104 -0.18 -0.59 9.80
C GLY A 104 1.00 -1.45 9.35
N PHE A 105 2.13 -0.78 9.14
CA PHE A 105 3.46 -1.39 9.06
C PHE A 105 4.23 -1.07 10.35
N ASP A 106 5.32 -1.78 10.62
CA ASP A 106 6.18 -1.51 11.77
C ASP A 106 6.99 -0.22 11.56
N GLY A 107 6.74 0.80 12.40
CA GLY A 107 7.46 2.07 12.31
C GLY A 107 8.96 1.97 12.59
N ASN A 108 9.44 0.90 13.23
CA ASN A 108 10.86 0.72 13.51
C ASN A 108 11.61 -0.03 12.41
N ASN A 109 10.98 -1.06 11.82
CA ASN A 109 11.64 -1.98 10.89
C ASN A 109 11.10 -1.89 9.45
N GLU A 110 9.93 -1.27 9.24
CA GLU A 110 9.20 -1.20 7.97
C GLU A 110 8.82 0.25 7.61
N SER A 111 9.56 1.22 8.17
CA SER A 111 9.30 2.66 7.99
C SER A 111 9.34 3.12 6.53
N GLU A 112 10.11 2.45 5.67
CA GLU A 112 10.11 2.74 4.24
C GLU A 112 8.76 2.43 3.59
N TYR A 113 8.11 1.33 3.97
CA TYR A 113 6.78 0.96 3.48
C TYR A 113 5.71 1.96 3.93
N MET A 114 5.81 2.42 5.19
CA MET A 114 4.95 3.50 5.70
C MET A 114 5.11 4.80 4.90
N SER A 115 6.35 5.18 4.62
CA SER A 115 6.66 6.39 3.86
C SER A 115 6.08 6.33 2.45
N VAL A 116 6.27 5.20 1.76
CA VAL A 116 5.69 4.96 0.43
C VAL A 116 4.16 5.00 0.46
N LEU A 117 3.52 4.34 1.42
CA LEU A 117 2.06 4.35 1.54
C LEU A 117 1.51 5.76 1.79
N ALA A 118 2.13 6.50 2.70
CA ALA A 118 1.73 7.87 2.99
C ALA A 118 1.83 8.76 1.74
N PHE A 119 2.87 8.56 0.92
CA PHE A 119 2.98 9.30 -0.33
C PHE A 119 1.90 8.91 -1.35
N MET A 120 1.62 7.60 -1.50
CA MET A 120 0.56 7.10 -2.37
C MET A 120 -0.82 7.66 -2.01
N VAL A 121 -1.16 7.62 -0.73
CA VAL A 121 -2.48 8.06 -0.22
C VAL A 121 -2.61 9.58 -0.22
N GLY A 122 -1.55 10.29 0.16
CA GLY A 122 -1.57 11.75 0.34
C GLY A 122 -1.32 12.57 -0.92
N TYR A 123 -0.54 12.06 -1.87
CA TYR A 123 -0.08 12.84 -3.04
C TYR A 123 -0.46 12.22 -4.40
N MET A 124 -0.80 10.92 -4.44
CA MET A 124 -1.14 10.22 -5.69
C MET A 124 -2.61 9.81 -5.78
N ASP A 125 -3.41 10.07 -4.73
CA ASP A 125 -4.81 9.66 -4.62
C ASP A 125 -5.05 8.15 -4.79
N PHE A 126 -4.02 7.34 -4.57
CA PHE A 126 -4.18 5.88 -4.49
C PHE A 126 -4.75 5.48 -3.12
N TYR A 127 -5.52 4.40 -3.10
CA TYR A 127 -6.06 3.80 -1.87
C TYR A 127 -6.76 4.82 -0.94
N PRO A 128 -7.73 5.61 -1.45
CA PRO A 128 -8.37 6.69 -0.68
C PRO A 128 -9.11 6.19 0.57
N ASN A 129 -9.53 4.93 0.60
CA ASN A 129 -10.12 4.24 1.75
C ASN A 129 -9.14 4.03 2.94
N PHE A 130 -7.85 4.28 2.73
CA PHE A 130 -6.83 4.25 3.79
C PHE A 130 -6.41 5.63 4.28
N ARG A 131 -7.05 6.72 3.81
CA ARG A 131 -6.81 8.07 4.34
C ARG A 131 -7.12 8.13 5.85
N GLY A 132 -6.21 8.75 6.59
CA GLY A 132 -6.22 8.77 8.06
C GLY A 132 -5.64 7.51 8.70
N ARG A 133 -5.22 6.51 7.90
CA ARG A 133 -4.61 5.26 8.36
C ARG A 133 -3.21 5.01 7.78
N GLU A 134 -2.79 5.78 6.78
CA GLU A 134 -1.52 5.62 6.07
C GLU A 134 -0.26 5.65 6.97
N HIS A 135 -0.37 6.20 8.17
CA HIS A 135 0.69 6.28 9.18
C HIS A 135 0.52 5.31 10.36
N LEU A 136 -0.38 4.33 10.26
CA LEU A 136 -0.56 3.35 11.33
C LEU A 136 0.74 2.58 11.58
N ASN A 137 1.16 2.56 12.84
CA ASN A 137 2.29 1.80 13.31
C ASN A 137 1.78 0.53 13.98
N SER A 138 2.09 -0.63 13.39
CA SER A 138 1.70 -1.94 13.93
C SER A 138 2.45 -2.30 15.22
N HIS A 139 3.57 -1.62 15.50
CA HIS A 139 4.52 -1.95 16.57
C HIS A 139 5.09 -3.38 16.52
N MET A 140 4.93 -4.08 15.39
CA MET A 140 5.45 -5.43 15.15
C MET A 140 5.66 -5.67 13.66
N PRO A 141 6.71 -6.42 13.24
CA PRO A 141 6.92 -6.75 11.84
C PRO A 141 5.68 -7.43 11.21
N THR A 142 5.29 -6.95 10.04
CA THR A 142 4.06 -7.35 9.35
C THR A 142 4.31 -8.03 8.00
N LEU A 143 5.44 -7.77 7.36
CA LEU A 143 5.73 -8.22 5.99
C LEU A 143 5.67 -9.74 5.83
N GLU A 144 6.28 -10.50 6.74
CA GLU A 144 6.26 -11.97 6.68
C GLU A 144 4.81 -12.52 6.81
N THR A 145 3.99 -11.84 7.61
CA THR A 145 2.57 -12.18 7.75
C THR A 145 1.82 -11.90 6.47
N PHE A 146 2.07 -10.75 5.83
CA PHE A 146 1.48 -10.43 4.53
C PHE A 146 1.92 -11.41 3.45
N GLU A 147 3.16 -11.86 3.44
CA GLU A 147 3.65 -12.85 2.46
C GLU A 147 2.90 -14.17 2.55
N ARG A 148 2.64 -14.66 3.76
CA ARG A 148 1.83 -15.87 3.97
C ARG A 148 0.38 -15.67 3.51
N MET A 149 -0.21 -14.52 3.81
CA MET A 149 -1.57 -14.21 3.37
C MET A 149 -1.66 -14.07 1.85
N TRP A 150 -0.67 -13.42 1.24
CA TRP A 150 -0.59 -13.24 -0.21
C TRP A 150 -0.45 -14.58 -0.92
N ALA A 151 0.37 -15.49 -0.40
CA ALA A 151 0.50 -16.85 -0.95
C ALA A 151 -0.82 -17.64 -0.88
N ALA A 152 -1.65 -17.41 0.14
CA ALA A 152 -2.99 -18.01 0.24
C ALA A 152 -4.00 -17.33 -0.71
N TYR A 153 -3.88 -16.03 -0.93
CA TYR A 153 -4.77 -15.24 -1.79
C TYR A 153 -4.50 -15.41 -3.30
N GLN A 154 -3.24 -15.52 -3.71
CA GLN A 154 -2.86 -15.66 -5.13
C GLN A 154 -3.65 -16.74 -5.89
N PRO A 155 -3.74 -18.01 -5.42
CA PRO A 155 -4.48 -19.04 -6.16
C PRO A 155 -5.98 -18.73 -6.24
N ILE A 156 -6.57 -18.10 -5.22
CA ILE A 156 -7.97 -17.69 -5.20
C ILE A 156 -8.20 -16.64 -6.29
N ARG A 157 -7.39 -15.58 -6.28
CA ARG A 157 -7.43 -14.50 -7.28
C ARG A 157 -7.24 -15.02 -8.71
N ASP A 158 -6.29 -15.92 -8.92
CA ASP A 158 -5.98 -16.42 -10.26
C ASP A 158 -7.09 -17.35 -10.79
N SER A 159 -7.84 -18.02 -9.90
CA SER A 159 -8.98 -18.87 -10.28
C SER A 159 -10.28 -18.09 -10.50
N MET A 160 -10.50 -16.99 -9.77
CA MET A 160 -11.73 -16.21 -9.79
C MET A 160 -11.45 -14.70 -9.66
N PRO A 161 -10.86 -14.06 -10.68
CA PRO A 161 -10.40 -12.66 -10.58
C PRO A 161 -11.54 -11.64 -10.44
N GLU A 162 -12.77 -11.99 -10.83
CA GLU A 162 -13.93 -11.07 -10.83
C GLU A 162 -14.90 -11.29 -9.66
N TYR A 163 -14.67 -12.31 -8.80
CA TYR A 163 -15.60 -12.64 -7.73
C TYR A 163 -15.16 -12.04 -6.38
N PRO A 164 -16.10 -11.53 -5.57
CA PRO A 164 -15.81 -11.13 -4.21
C PRO A 164 -15.40 -12.36 -3.39
N LEU A 165 -14.53 -12.17 -2.39
CA LEU A 165 -14.13 -13.25 -1.50
C LEU A 165 -15.32 -13.71 -0.65
N GLU A 166 -15.52 -15.02 -0.58
CA GLU A 166 -16.54 -15.62 0.29
C GLU A 166 -15.95 -15.94 1.68
N LEU A 167 -16.80 -16.42 2.59
CA LEU A 167 -16.41 -16.79 3.95
C LEU A 167 -15.25 -17.80 3.98
N ASP A 168 -15.26 -18.79 3.08
CA ASP A 168 -14.22 -19.83 3.01
C ASP A 168 -12.88 -19.26 2.53
N ASP A 169 -12.89 -18.32 1.59
CA ASP A 169 -11.70 -17.62 1.11
C ASP A 169 -11.12 -16.72 2.20
N LEU A 170 -11.97 -15.94 2.86
CA LEU A 170 -11.59 -15.11 4.01
C LEU A 170 -10.97 -15.97 5.11
N THR A 171 -11.59 -17.11 5.45
CA THR A 171 -11.06 -18.06 6.44
C THR A 171 -9.67 -18.53 6.03
N THR A 172 -9.49 -18.91 4.76
CA THR A 172 -8.23 -19.42 4.22
C THR A 172 -7.11 -18.39 4.33
N ILE A 173 -7.37 -17.16 3.88
CA ILE A 173 -6.37 -16.08 3.87
C ILE A 173 -6.05 -15.61 5.30
N LEU A 174 -7.08 -15.40 6.13
CA LEU A 174 -6.90 -14.90 7.49
C LEU A 174 -6.22 -15.93 8.41
N SER A 175 -6.46 -17.23 8.20
CA SER A 175 -5.74 -18.30 8.90
C SER A 175 -4.22 -18.26 8.63
N ALA A 176 -3.80 -17.73 7.47
CA ALA A 176 -2.39 -17.58 7.16
C ALA A 176 -1.67 -16.53 8.03
N ARG A 177 -2.42 -15.66 8.72
CA ARG A 177 -1.87 -14.70 9.69
C ARG A 177 -1.18 -15.40 10.85
N VAL A 178 -1.76 -16.50 11.32
CA VAL A 178 -1.19 -17.30 12.41
C VAL A 178 0.09 -17.97 11.91
N HIS A 179 1.20 -17.68 12.59
CA HIS A 179 2.50 -18.26 12.29
C HIS A 179 2.41 -19.80 12.36
N PRO A 180 2.99 -20.56 11.42
CA PRO A 180 2.85 -22.02 11.37
C PRO A 180 3.21 -22.76 12.67
N SER A 181 4.14 -22.22 13.47
CA SER A 181 4.52 -22.80 14.77
C SER A 181 3.48 -22.60 15.89
N ARG A 182 2.40 -21.85 15.63
CA ARG A 182 1.30 -21.56 16.57
C ARG A 182 -0.07 -22.00 16.04
N ARG A 183 -0.08 -22.82 14.99
CA ARG A 183 -1.27 -23.46 14.44
C ARG A 183 -1.56 -24.77 15.16
#